data_AF-A0A846G7J8-F1
#
_entry.id   AF-A0A846G7J8-F1
#
_cell.length_a   1.000
_cell.length_b   1.000
_cell.length_c   1.000
_cell.angle_alpha   90.00
_cell.angle_beta   90.00
_cell.angle_gamma   90.00
#
_symmetry.space_group_name_H-M   'P 1'
#
loop_
_entity.id
_entity.type
_entity.pdbx_description
1 polymer ?
#
loop_
_entity_poly.entity_id
_entity_poly.type
_entity_poly.pdbx_seq_one_letter_code
_entity_poly.pdbx_strand_id
1 'polypeptide(L)'
;MSLHLEESIVLITSASENSFKADVIGTGFAFYQADNYTYLLTCAHVVEDVGGEENVLVNNIPAEVVATGDVNGFDLAVLQVEKLNVRLFQLISLSEAENQKFRIAGHYLYGENKNVMLETVDGTLGKKRFARQNNETVTAWKLLINEGDRLRKGYSGAPVVDLSDRVLGIATNMEKDGAEGLAISVEALNKIWPQMPIAISLQLPEVELRSDVGCNYTKLKRLLSEGEWKEADEETARCMLQVAGQKEGLLTEEDMDTFPCTDLRTIDQLWVKYSGGKFGFSVQKKIYKNLGGTREFEQSVYEAFGNEVGWRQRGKWLFDFEITFSLDTDYAGHLPFRVCLGHLPWAVIPNSPIFGFSWSLWFGACGPLFSRVETCRL
;
A
#
# COMPACT_ATOMS: atom_id res chain seq x y z
N MET A 1 9.60 -21.83 13.19
CA MET A 1 9.73 -22.93 12.22
C MET A 1 8.42 -22.94 11.45
N SER A 2 8.38 -22.33 10.27
CA SER A 2 7.16 -22.27 9.45
C SER A 2 6.89 -23.66 8.91
N LEU A 3 5.84 -24.30 9.40
CA LEU A 3 5.36 -25.57 8.89
C LEU A 3 4.19 -25.25 7.94
N HIS A 4 4.48 -25.36 6.64
CA HIS A 4 3.53 -25.56 5.54
C HIS A 4 2.87 -24.30 4.92
N LEU A 5 3.67 -23.47 4.25
CA LEU A 5 3.13 -22.44 3.33
C LEU A 5 2.38 -23.10 2.17
N GLU A 6 2.93 -24.23 1.72
CA GLU A 6 2.51 -25.03 0.56
C GLU A 6 1.11 -25.63 0.72
N GLU A 7 0.66 -25.91 1.95
CA GLU A 7 -0.67 -26.48 2.25
C GLU A 7 -1.83 -25.50 1.96
N SER A 8 -1.52 -24.24 1.71
CA SER A 8 -2.49 -23.18 1.45
C SER A 8 -2.52 -22.76 -0.03
N ILE A 9 -1.65 -23.37 -0.85
CA ILE A 9 -1.48 -23.05 -2.27
C ILE A 9 -2.29 -24.00 -3.13
N VAL A 10 -2.96 -23.45 -4.14
CA VAL A 10 -3.71 -24.22 -5.12
C VAL A 10 -3.13 -24.06 -6.51
N LEU A 11 -3.31 -25.10 -7.32
CA LEU A 11 -2.96 -25.09 -8.73
C LEU A 11 -4.15 -24.57 -9.54
N ILE A 12 -3.89 -23.61 -10.42
CA ILE A 12 -4.86 -23.15 -11.41
C ILE A 12 -4.51 -23.77 -12.75
N THR A 13 -5.47 -24.43 -13.39
CA THR A 13 -5.30 -25.06 -14.72
C THR A 13 -6.49 -24.76 -15.63
N SER A 14 -6.37 -25.17 -16.90
CA SER A 14 -7.41 -25.02 -17.90
C SER A 14 -8.25 -26.30 -18.05
N ALA A 15 -9.57 -26.15 -18.13
CA ALA A 15 -10.50 -27.17 -18.60
C ALA A 15 -10.60 -27.22 -20.15
N SER A 16 -9.94 -26.29 -20.86
CA SER A 16 -10.04 -26.17 -22.31
C SER A 16 -9.44 -27.40 -23.00
N GLU A 17 -10.16 -27.94 -23.99
CA GLU A 17 -9.65 -29.00 -24.88
C GLU A 17 -8.57 -28.49 -25.86
N ASN A 18 -8.30 -27.18 -25.87
CA ASN A 18 -7.24 -26.61 -26.70
C ASN A 18 -5.86 -27.04 -26.19
N SER A 19 -5.13 -27.82 -26.99
CA SER A 19 -3.81 -28.34 -26.64
C SER A 19 -2.77 -27.25 -26.33
N PHE A 20 -2.93 -26.04 -26.86
CA PHE A 20 -2.08 -24.89 -26.52
C PHE A 20 -2.28 -24.36 -25.10
N LYS A 21 -3.39 -24.73 -24.46
CA LYS A 21 -3.77 -24.34 -23.10
C LYS A 21 -3.49 -25.43 -22.06
N ALA A 22 -3.18 -26.65 -22.50
CA ALA A 22 -2.88 -27.79 -21.63
C ALA A 22 -1.65 -27.59 -20.74
N ASP A 23 -0.71 -26.73 -21.15
CA ASP A 23 0.50 -26.41 -20.38
C ASP A 23 0.41 -25.09 -19.62
N VAL A 24 -0.75 -24.43 -19.66
CA VAL A 24 -0.95 -23.20 -18.90
C VAL A 24 -1.31 -23.57 -17.48
N ILE A 25 -0.47 -23.11 -16.55
CA ILE A 25 -0.75 -23.20 -15.13
C ILE A 25 -0.56 -21.84 -14.46
N GLY A 26 -1.26 -21.65 -13.36
CA GLY A 26 -1.06 -20.55 -12.44
C GLY A 26 -1.12 -21.04 -11.00
N THR A 27 -0.92 -20.10 -10.09
CA THR A 27 -1.00 -20.35 -8.66
C THR A 27 -2.13 -19.51 -8.07
N GLY A 28 -2.88 -20.08 -7.14
CA GLY A 28 -3.79 -19.31 -6.31
C GLY A 28 -3.63 -19.68 -4.85
N PHE A 29 -4.34 -18.97 -3.98
CA PHE A 29 -4.36 -19.28 -2.56
C PHE A 29 -5.70 -18.91 -1.92
N ALA A 30 -6.10 -19.67 -0.91
CA ALA A 30 -7.35 -19.45 -0.19
C ALA A 30 -7.19 -18.37 0.89
N PHE A 31 -8.14 -17.45 0.97
CA PHE A 31 -8.14 -16.38 1.98
C PHE A 31 -9.45 -16.32 2.77
N TYR A 32 -10.53 -16.92 2.27
CA TYR A 32 -11.82 -16.92 2.95
C TYR A 32 -12.64 -18.18 2.66
N GLN A 33 -13.52 -18.54 3.59
CA GLN A 33 -14.51 -19.61 3.43
C GLN A 33 -15.85 -19.17 4.01
N ALA A 34 -16.92 -19.47 3.28
CA ALA A 34 -18.30 -19.34 3.75
C ALA A 34 -19.12 -20.53 3.27
N ASP A 35 -19.95 -21.08 4.15
CA ASP A 35 -20.84 -22.21 3.87
C ASP A 35 -20.09 -23.40 3.22
N ASN A 36 -20.36 -23.62 1.92
CA ASN A 36 -19.85 -24.70 1.08
C ASN A 36 -18.81 -24.23 0.05
N TYR A 37 -18.27 -23.01 0.20
CA TYR A 37 -17.35 -22.43 -0.77
C TYR A 37 -16.05 -21.94 -0.13
N THR A 38 -14.96 -22.08 -0.88
CA THR A 38 -13.67 -21.43 -0.63
C THR A 38 -13.49 -20.30 -1.64
N TYR A 39 -13.04 -19.13 -1.17
CA TYR A 39 -12.67 -17.99 -1.99
C TYR A 39 -11.15 -17.88 -2.08
N LEU A 40 -10.65 -17.65 -3.28
CA LEU A 40 -9.24 -17.65 -3.61
C LEU A 40 -8.85 -16.39 -4.39
N LEU A 41 -7.58 -16.01 -4.26
CA LEU A 41 -6.97 -14.98 -5.10
C LEU A 41 -6.00 -15.63 -6.09
N THR A 42 -5.96 -15.06 -7.30
CA THR A 42 -4.99 -15.34 -8.37
C THR A 42 -4.84 -14.08 -9.24
N CYS A 43 -4.05 -14.13 -10.31
CA CYS A 43 -3.96 -13.05 -11.29
C CYS A 43 -5.11 -13.10 -12.31
N ALA A 44 -5.50 -11.95 -12.83
CA ALA A 44 -6.50 -11.85 -13.91
C ALA A 44 -5.96 -12.46 -15.21
N HIS A 45 -4.67 -12.24 -15.53
CA HIS A 45 -4.09 -12.83 -16.74
C HIS A 45 -4.02 -14.36 -16.68
N VAL A 46 -3.96 -14.96 -15.48
CA VAL A 46 -4.02 -16.42 -15.33
C VAL A 46 -5.38 -16.94 -15.79
N VAL A 47 -6.47 -16.22 -15.49
CA VAL A 47 -7.83 -16.57 -15.96
C VAL A 47 -7.91 -16.49 -17.49
N GLU A 48 -7.36 -15.43 -18.10
CA GLU A 48 -7.28 -15.32 -19.57
C GLU A 48 -6.40 -16.42 -20.18
N ASP A 49 -5.26 -16.69 -19.56
CA ASP A 49 -4.29 -17.65 -20.03
C ASP A 49 -4.85 -19.07 -19.99
N VAL A 50 -5.67 -19.44 -19.00
CA VAL A 50 -6.35 -20.76 -18.98
C VAL A 50 -7.55 -20.83 -19.93
N GLY A 51 -7.84 -19.76 -20.68
CA GLY A 51 -8.85 -19.75 -21.74
C GLY A 51 -10.17 -19.09 -21.35
N GLY A 52 -10.19 -18.22 -20.35
CA GLY A 52 -11.38 -17.50 -19.92
C GLY A 52 -12.06 -18.10 -18.70
N GLU A 53 -13.05 -17.38 -18.20
CA GLU A 53 -13.70 -17.62 -16.90
C GLU A 53 -14.34 -19.01 -16.81
N GLU A 54 -14.91 -19.52 -17.91
CA GLU A 54 -15.57 -20.82 -17.98
C GLU A 54 -14.61 -22.02 -17.95
N ASN A 55 -13.31 -21.77 -18.12
CA ASN A 55 -12.29 -22.82 -18.22
C ASN A 55 -11.41 -22.94 -16.98
N VAL A 56 -11.67 -22.16 -15.92
CA VAL A 56 -10.83 -22.13 -14.72
C VAL A 56 -11.06 -23.37 -13.86
N LEU A 57 -9.97 -24.12 -13.62
CA LEU A 57 -9.94 -25.21 -12.65
C LEU A 57 -9.03 -24.85 -11.47
N VAL A 58 -9.51 -25.06 -10.25
CA VAL A 58 -8.74 -24.97 -9.00
C VAL A 58 -8.53 -26.39 -8.48
N ASN A 59 -7.30 -26.89 -8.45
CA ASN A 59 -6.99 -28.28 -8.08
C ASN A 59 -7.87 -29.31 -8.83
N ASN A 60 -8.10 -29.09 -10.13
CA ASN A 60 -8.98 -29.88 -11.00
C ASN A 60 -10.50 -29.79 -10.69
N ILE A 61 -10.92 -28.83 -9.87
CA ILE A 61 -12.33 -28.57 -9.57
C ILE A 61 -12.74 -27.28 -10.31
N PRO A 62 -13.85 -27.26 -11.07
CA PRO A 62 -14.34 -26.04 -11.71
C PRO A 62 -14.56 -24.91 -10.69
N ALA A 63 -14.08 -23.72 -11.03
CA ALA A 63 -14.22 -22.53 -10.21
C ALA A 63 -14.94 -21.41 -10.97
N GLU A 64 -15.70 -20.61 -10.25
CA GLU A 64 -16.35 -19.40 -10.76
C GLU A 64 -15.45 -18.19 -10.54
N VAL A 65 -15.37 -17.30 -11.54
CA VAL A 65 -14.70 -16.00 -11.40
C VAL A 65 -15.70 -14.99 -10.84
N VAL A 66 -15.52 -14.59 -9.59
CA VAL A 66 -16.45 -13.70 -8.87
C VAL A 66 -16.15 -12.22 -9.14
N ALA A 67 -14.88 -11.91 -9.34
CA ALA A 67 -14.41 -10.58 -9.66
C ALA A 67 -13.07 -10.67 -10.40
N THR A 68 -12.82 -9.75 -11.33
CA THR A 68 -11.56 -9.66 -12.05
C THR A 68 -11.23 -8.20 -12.33
N GLY A 69 -9.96 -7.84 -12.21
CA GLY A 69 -9.45 -6.54 -12.66
C GLY A 69 -8.92 -6.59 -14.09
N ASP A 70 -8.40 -5.46 -14.57
CA ASP A 70 -7.72 -5.37 -15.87
C ASP A 70 -6.31 -5.98 -15.75
N VAL A 71 -5.95 -6.87 -16.67
CA VAL A 71 -4.60 -7.48 -16.75
C VAL A 71 -3.48 -6.45 -16.91
N ASN A 72 -3.78 -5.27 -17.47
CA ASN A 72 -2.83 -4.16 -17.58
C ASN A 72 -2.94 -3.15 -16.42
N GLY A 73 -3.98 -3.31 -15.58
CA GLY A 73 -4.28 -2.46 -14.44
C GLY A 73 -4.11 -3.25 -13.14
N PHE A 74 -5.23 -3.59 -12.50
CA PHE A 74 -5.23 -4.40 -11.30
C PHE A 74 -5.30 -5.89 -11.65
N ASP A 75 -4.15 -6.48 -11.99
CA ASP A 75 -4.01 -7.89 -12.39
C ASP A 75 -4.27 -8.87 -11.22
N LEU A 76 -5.54 -8.97 -10.84
CA LEU A 76 -6.03 -9.74 -9.72
C LEU A 76 -7.42 -10.28 -10.08
N ALA A 77 -7.68 -11.54 -9.73
CA ALA A 77 -8.98 -12.17 -9.85
C ALA A 77 -9.35 -12.87 -8.54
N VAL A 78 -10.64 -12.90 -8.26
CA VAL A 78 -11.26 -13.64 -7.14
C VAL A 78 -11.98 -14.84 -7.70
N LEU A 79 -11.60 -16.02 -7.24
CA LEU A 79 -12.25 -17.28 -7.59
C LEU A 79 -13.10 -17.78 -6.44
N GLN A 80 -14.19 -18.46 -6.76
CA GLN A 80 -15.00 -19.24 -5.84
C GLN A 80 -15.04 -20.69 -6.31
N VAL A 81 -14.80 -21.62 -5.40
CA VAL A 81 -14.83 -23.07 -5.67
C VAL A 81 -15.50 -23.79 -4.53
N GLU A 82 -16.00 -25.01 -4.78
CA GLU A 82 -16.48 -25.90 -3.72
C GLU A 82 -15.43 -26.04 -2.60
N LYS A 83 -15.92 -26.11 -1.36
CA LYS A 83 -15.10 -26.06 -0.15
C LYS A 83 -13.89 -26.99 -0.20
N LEU A 84 -12.72 -26.38 -0.20
CA LEU A 84 -11.43 -27.06 -0.13
C LEU A 84 -10.98 -27.24 1.33
N ASN A 85 -10.28 -28.34 1.61
CA ASN A 85 -9.58 -28.53 2.88
C ASN A 85 -8.17 -27.95 2.79
N VAL A 86 -8.08 -26.62 2.81
CA VAL A 86 -6.82 -25.85 2.74
C VAL A 86 -6.80 -24.81 3.85
N ARG A 87 -5.60 -24.43 4.29
CA ARG A 87 -5.43 -23.35 5.28
C ARG A 87 -5.74 -21.99 4.62
N LEU A 88 -6.36 -21.10 5.39
CA LEU A 88 -6.70 -19.75 4.96
C LEU A 88 -5.58 -18.78 5.32
N PHE A 89 -5.19 -17.96 4.35
CA PHE A 89 -4.26 -16.87 4.58
C PHE A 89 -4.94 -15.65 5.19
N GLN A 90 -4.22 -14.98 6.09
CA GLN A 90 -4.57 -13.64 6.54
C GLN A 90 -4.00 -12.61 5.57
N LEU A 91 -4.83 -11.69 5.10
CA LEU A 91 -4.42 -10.57 4.25
C LEU A 91 -3.96 -9.38 5.11
N ILE A 92 -2.85 -8.73 4.74
CA ILE A 92 -2.35 -7.52 5.42
C ILE A 92 -2.00 -6.42 4.42
N SER A 93 -2.29 -5.17 4.78
CA SER A 93 -1.98 -3.99 3.97
C SER A 93 -0.72 -3.42 4.57
N LEU A 94 0.33 -3.38 3.76
CA LEU A 94 1.57 -2.70 4.13
C LEU A 94 1.92 -1.73 3.02
N SER A 95 1.80 -0.46 3.38
CA SER A 95 2.23 0.64 2.56
C SER A 95 3.75 0.89 2.60
N GLU A 96 4.45 0.33 3.59
CA GLU A 96 5.89 0.54 3.82
C GLU A 96 6.61 -0.77 4.06
N ALA A 97 6.71 -1.58 3.01
CA ALA A 97 7.35 -2.89 3.07
C ALA A 97 8.72 -2.92 2.37
N GLU A 98 9.32 -1.77 2.05
CA GLU A 98 10.63 -1.72 1.37
C GLU A 98 11.71 -2.38 2.23
N ASN A 99 12.51 -3.26 1.63
CA ASN A 99 13.52 -4.11 2.27
C ASN A 99 12.97 -5.18 3.24
N GLN A 100 11.65 -5.42 3.27
CA GLN A 100 11.08 -6.52 4.04
C GLN A 100 11.33 -7.86 3.35
N LYS A 101 11.74 -8.87 4.13
CA LYS A 101 11.87 -10.25 3.65
C LYS A 101 10.50 -10.88 3.42
N PHE A 102 10.38 -11.66 2.35
CA PHE A 102 9.17 -12.38 2.00
C PHE A 102 9.47 -13.80 1.56
N ARG A 103 8.40 -14.60 1.43
CA ARG A 103 8.40 -15.92 0.80
C ARG A 103 7.26 -16.01 -0.22
N ILE A 104 7.45 -16.78 -1.29
CA ILE A 104 6.46 -17.03 -2.33
C ILE A 104 6.44 -18.52 -2.62
N ALA A 105 5.32 -19.18 -2.38
CA ALA A 105 5.11 -20.57 -2.80
C ALA A 105 4.29 -20.59 -4.09
N GLY A 106 4.84 -21.17 -5.15
CA GLY A 106 4.23 -21.17 -6.48
C GLY A 106 4.39 -22.49 -7.22
N HIS A 107 3.39 -22.80 -8.04
CA HIS A 107 3.41 -23.92 -8.96
C HIS A 107 4.27 -23.61 -10.18
N TYR A 108 4.93 -24.62 -10.74
CA TYR A 108 5.62 -24.53 -12.03
C TYR A 108 5.72 -25.90 -12.70
N LEU A 109 5.95 -25.92 -14.00
CA LEU A 109 6.18 -27.16 -14.76
C LEU A 109 7.68 -27.48 -14.81
N TYR A 110 8.04 -28.72 -14.46
CA TYR A 110 9.41 -29.21 -14.45
C TYR A 110 9.66 -30.33 -15.45
N GLY A 111 10.79 -30.24 -16.15
CA GLY A 111 11.27 -31.25 -17.09
C GLY A 111 10.43 -31.34 -18.37
N GLU A 112 10.86 -32.22 -19.28
CA GLU A 112 10.21 -32.44 -20.57
C GLU A 112 8.78 -32.99 -20.43
N ASN A 113 8.54 -33.76 -19.37
CA ASN A 113 7.23 -34.33 -19.04
C ASN A 113 6.29 -33.32 -18.36
N LYS A 114 6.75 -32.09 -18.10
CA LYS A 114 5.95 -31.01 -17.50
C LYS A 114 5.27 -31.43 -16.19
N ASN A 115 6.04 -32.07 -15.31
CA ASN A 115 5.53 -32.42 -13.99
C ASN A 115 5.23 -31.14 -13.22
N VAL A 116 4.03 -31.04 -12.65
CA VAL A 116 3.69 -29.93 -11.76
C VAL A 116 4.48 -30.06 -10.47
N MET A 117 5.25 -29.03 -10.15
CA MET A 117 6.01 -28.89 -8.92
C MET A 117 5.49 -27.70 -8.13
N LEU A 118 5.63 -27.74 -6.82
CA LEU A 118 5.39 -26.63 -5.90
C LEU A 118 6.68 -26.36 -5.13
N GLU A 119 7.13 -25.11 -5.15
CA GLU A 119 8.38 -24.70 -4.50
C GLU A 119 8.19 -23.33 -3.86
N THR A 120 8.90 -23.12 -2.76
CA THR A 120 8.92 -21.85 -2.05
C THR A 120 10.23 -21.13 -2.37
N VAL A 121 10.11 -19.87 -2.77
CA VAL A 121 11.23 -18.98 -3.08
C VAL A 121 11.26 -17.85 -2.06
N ASP A 122 12.47 -17.53 -1.60
CA ASP A 122 12.71 -16.43 -0.67
C ASP A 122 13.15 -15.16 -1.43
N GLY A 123 12.81 -14.01 -0.89
CA GLY A 123 13.25 -12.74 -1.46
C GLY A 123 13.10 -11.55 -0.52
N THR A 124 13.39 -10.37 -1.07
CA THR A 124 13.28 -9.08 -0.38
C THR A 124 12.50 -8.10 -1.23
N LEU A 125 11.54 -7.41 -0.63
CA LEU A 125 10.78 -6.37 -1.31
C LEU A 125 11.70 -5.20 -1.68
N GLY A 126 11.74 -4.88 -2.96
CA GLY A 126 12.47 -3.75 -3.50
C GLY A 126 11.62 -2.49 -3.56
N LYS A 127 11.87 -1.68 -4.59
CA LYS A 127 11.22 -0.37 -4.74
C LYS A 127 9.71 -0.51 -4.92
N LYS A 128 8.97 0.36 -4.23
CA LYS A 128 7.54 0.59 -4.46
C LYS A 128 7.27 1.02 -5.93
N ARG A 129 6.15 0.56 -6.46
CA ARG A 129 5.54 0.84 -7.76
C ARG A 129 4.05 1.10 -7.58
N PHE A 130 3.38 1.51 -8.65
CA PHE A 130 1.94 1.74 -8.65
C PHE A 130 1.34 1.10 -9.90
N ALA A 131 0.35 0.24 -9.70
CA ALA A 131 -0.54 -0.17 -10.76
C ALA A 131 -1.67 0.86 -10.88
N ARG A 132 -2.13 1.15 -12.09
CA ARG A 132 -3.15 2.17 -12.37
C ARG A 132 -4.27 1.61 -13.23
N GLN A 133 -5.51 1.91 -12.87
CA GLN A 133 -6.69 1.56 -13.65
C GLN A 133 -7.76 2.63 -13.44
N ASN A 134 -8.30 3.22 -14.52
CA ASN A 134 -9.43 4.17 -14.48
C ASN A 134 -9.32 5.25 -13.38
N ASN A 135 -8.19 5.98 -13.35
CA ASN A 135 -7.80 6.98 -12.34
C ASN A 135 -7.55 6.48 -10.91
N GLU A 136 -7.77 5.20 -10.63
CA GLU A 136 -7.41 4.60 -9.37
C GLU A 136 -5.99 4.04 -9.42
N THR A 137 -5.32 4.01 -8.26
CA THR A 137 -3.98 3.45 -8.13
C THR A 137 -3.91 2.53 -6.93
N VAL A 138 -3.18 1.42 -7.09
CA VAL A 138 -2.85 0.52 -5.99
C VAL A 138 -1.35 0.34 -5.90
N THR A 139 -0.87 0.15 -4.68
CA THR A 139 0.55 -0.10 -4.43
C THR A 139 0.95 -1.43 -5.06
N ALA A 140 2.10 -1.45 -5.72
CA ALA A 140 2.78 -2.66 -6.14
C ALA A 140 4.23 -2.64 -5.65
N TRP A 141 4.84 -3.80 -5.48
CA TRP A 141 6.18 -3.95 -4.96
C TRP A 141 7.05 -4.72 -5.93
N LYS A 142 8.25 -4.20 -6.19
CA LYS A 142 9.26 -4.99 -6.87
C LYS A 142 9.70 -6.14 -5.97
N LEU A 143 9.75 -7.34 -6.50
CA LEU A 143 10.27 -8.53 -5.84
C LEU A 143 11.73 -8.72 -6.27
N LEU A 144 12.64 -8.82 -5.30
CA LEU A 144 14.04 -9.17 -5.55
C LEU A 144 14.27 -10.57 -5.00
N ILE A 145 14.50 -11.52 -5.90
CA ILE A 145 14.67 -12.93 -5.54
C ILE A 145 16.11 -13.17 -5.07
N ASN A 146 16.28 -14.02 -4.07
CA ASN A 146 17.61 -14.36 -3.55
C ASN A 146 18.47 -15.06 -4.59
N GLU A 147 19.79 -14.93 -4.48
CA GLU A 147 20.74 -15.59 -5.36
C GLU A 147 20.60 -17.11 -5.29
N GLY A 148 20.46 -17.75 -6.45
CA GLY A 148 20.26 -19.20 -6.58
C GLY A 148 18.80 -19.61 -6.79
N ASP A 149 17.85 -18.74 -6.43
CA ASP A 149 16.42 -18.95 -6.68
C ASP A 149 15.94 -18.15 -7.91
N ARG A 150 14.74 -18.49 -8.40
CA ARG A 150 14.05 -17.72 -9.43
C ARG A 150 12.55 -17.97 -9.41
N LEU A 151 11.77 -16.93 -9.71
CA LEU A 151 10.38 -17.09 -10.12
C LEU A 151 10.32 -17.85 -11.45
N ARG A 152 9.30 -18.70 -11.61
CA ARG A 152 9.10 -19.49 -12.83
C ARG A 152 7.69 -19.27 -13.37
N LYS A 153 7.49 -19.60 -14.65
CA LYS A 153 6.14 -19.67 -15.23
C LYS A 153 5.28 -20.61 -14.40
N GLY A 154 4.11 -20.11 -13.98
CA GLY A 154 3.20 -20.74 -13.04
C GLY A 154 3.10 -20.04 -11.68
N TYR A 155 4.10 -19.23 -11.29
CA TYR A 155 4.05 -18.47 -10.03
C TYR A 155 3.07 -17.29 -10.04
N SER A 156 2.56 -16.89 -11.21
CA SER A 156 1.53 -15.86 -11.31
C SER A 156 0.32 -16.22 -10.44
N GLY A 157 -0.11 -15.28 -9.60
CA GLY A 157 -1.17 -15.43 -8.61
C GLY A 157 -0.71 -15.99 -7.25
N ALA A 158 0.58 -16.33 -7.09
CA ALA A 158 1.12 -16.82 -5.83
C ALA A 158 1.10 -15.73 -4.72
N PRO A 159 0.86 -16.11 -3.46
CA PRO A 159 0.90 -15.16 -2.35
C PRO A 159 2.34 -14.77 -2.02
N VAL A 160 2.58 -13.46 -1.91
CA VAL A 160 3.81 -12.93 -1.32
C VAL A 160 3.57 -12.76 0.18
N VAL A 161 4.21 -13.59 1.00
CA VAL A 161 3.96 -13.62 2.45
C VAL A 161 5.16 -13.13 3.26
N ASP A 162 4.88 -12.61 4.45
CA ASP A 162 5.93 -12.35 5.43
C ASP A 162 6.43 -13.63 6.14
N LEU A 163 7.34 -13.47 7.09
CA LEU A 163 7.87 -14.58 7.89
C LEU A 163 6.85 -15.20 8.86
N SER A 164 5.64 -14.65 8.94
CA SER A 164 4.51 -15.14 9.74
C SER A 164 3.36 -15.70 8.88
N ASP A 165 3.60 -15.96 7.60
CA ASP A 165 2.61 -16.44 6.62
C ASP A 165 1.43 -15.48 6.39
N ARG A 166 1.63 -14.16 6.54
CA ARG A 166 0.59 -13.16 6.22
C ARG A 166 0.83 -12.59 4.83
N VAL A 167 -0.23 -12.47 4.03
CA VAL A 167 -0.14 -12.06 2.62
C VAL A 167 0.01 -10.56 2.50
N LEU A 168 1.14 -10.15 1.93
CA LEU A 168 1.54 -8.77 1.63
C LEU A 168 1.00 -8.31 0.26
N GLY A 169 0.90 -9.26 -0.67
CA GLY A 169 0.50 -9.01 -2.04
C GLY A 169 0.44 -10.30 -2.86
N ILE A 170 0.12 -10.16 -4.13
CA ILE A 170 -0.04 -11.26 -5.09
C ILE A 170 1.00 -11.08 -6.19
N ALA A 171 1.82 -12.10 -6.45
CA ALA A 171 2.84 -12.06 -7.49
C ALA A 171 2.19 -12.05 -8.88
N THR A 172 2.54 -11.08 -9.73
CA THR A 172 1.93 -10.92 -11.06
C THR A 172 2.90 -11.29 -12.18
N ASN A 173 3.90 -10.46 -12.43
CA ASN A 173 4.81 -10.59 -13.55
C ASN A 173 6.20 -10.99 -13.05
N MET A 174 6.90 -11.80 -13.84
CA MET A 174 8.33 -12.04 -13.67
C MET A 174 9.13 -11.12 -14.60
N GLU A 175 10.28 -10.67 -14.12
CA GLU A 175 11.24 -9.87 -14.86
C GLU A 175 12.63 -10.53 -14.76
N LYS A 176 13.53 -10.21 -15.70
CA LYS A 176 14.94 -10.67 -15.69
C LYS A 176 15.11 -12.18 -15.44
N ASP A 177 14.42 -13.01 -16.24
CA ASP A 177 14.45 -14.48 -16.13
C ASP A 177 14.09 -15.02 -14.72
N GLY A 178 13.21 -14.30 -14.02
CA GLY A 178 12.70 -14.70 -12.71
C GLY A 178 13.55 -14.26 -11.53
N ALA A 179 14.65 -13.53 -11.75
CA ALA A 179 15.42 -12.92 -10.67
C ALA A 179 14.68 -11.73 -10.02
N GLU A 180 13.72 -11.14 -10.74
CA GLU A 180 12.87 -10.07 -10.26
C GLU A 180 11.40 -10.38 -10.59
N GLY A 181 10.49 -9.71 -9.90
CA GLY A 181 9.07 -9.76 -10.23
C GLY A 181 8.31 -8.56 -9.70
N LEU A 182 7.00 -8.60 -9.85
CA LEU A 182 6.09 -7.60 -9.32
C LEU A 182 5.05 -8.30 -8.43
N ALA A 183 4.67 -7.63 -7.33
CA ALA A 183 3.52 -8.03 -6.54
C ALA A 183 2.55 -6.88 -6.37
N ILE A 184 1.26 -7.14 -6.63
CA ILE A 184 0.19 -6.16 -6.40
C ILE A 184 -0.33 -6.28 -4.97
N SER A 185 -0.58 -5.14 -4.33
CA SER A 185 -1.12 -5.09 -2.97
C SER A 185 -2.50 -5.75 -2.89
N VAL A 186 -2.79 -6.40 -1.76
CA VAL A 186 -4.12 -6.94 -1.45
C VAL A 186 -5.22 -5.86 -1.44
N GLU A 187 -4.85 -4.59 -1.36
CA GLU A 187 -5.78 -3.44 -1.49
C GLU A 187 -6.52 -3.41 -2.81
N ALA A 188 -5.94 -3.99 -3.89
CA ALA A 188 -6.60 -4.14 -5.17
C ALA A 188 -7.92 -4.91 -5.07
N LEU A 189 -8.08 -5.78 -4.05
CA LEU A 189 -9.33 -6.51 -3.82
C LEU A 189 -10.53 -5.57 -3.62
N ASN A 190 -10.34 -4.44 -2.90
CA ASN A 190 -11.41 -3.45 -2.70
C ASN A 190 -11.82 -2.75 -3.99
N LYS A 191 -10.93 -2.71 -4.98
CA LYS A 191 -11.15 -2.02 -6.26
C LYS A 191 -11.85 -2.93 -7.26
N ILE A 192 -11.42 -4.19 -7.35
CA ILE A 192 -12.00 -5.15 -8.30
C ILE A 192 -13.31 -5.76 -7.79
N TRP A 193 -13.55 -5.77 -6.47
CA TRP A 193 -14.73 -6.38 -5.86
C TRP A 193 -15.43 -5.45 -4.86
N PRO A 194 -15.99 -4.31 -5.30
CA PRO A 194 -16.61 -3.32 -4.42
C PRO A 194 -17.85 -3.85 -3.67
N GLN A 195 -18.52 -4.87 -4.22
CA GLN A 195 -19.70 -5.51 -3.63
C GLN A 195 -19.37 -6.80 -2.87
N MET A 196 -18.13 -6.93 -2.36
CA MET A 196 -17.73 -8.10 -1.60
C MET A 196 -18.59 -8.32 -0.34
N PRO A 197 -18.85 -9.57 0.07
CA PRO A 197 -19.50 -9.85 1.34
C PRO A 197 -18.85 -9.11 2.51
N ILE A 198 -19.66 -8.55 3.40
CA ILE A 198 -19.20 -7.78 4.57
C ILE A 198 -18.21 -8.60 5.40
N ALA A 199 -18.44 -9.90 5.57
CA ALA A 199 -17.54 -10.79 6.30
C ALA A 199 -16.12 -10.84 5.70
N ILE A 200 -15.98 -10.73 4.37
CA ILE A 200 -14.69 -10.64 3.69
C ILE A 200 -14.09 -9.24 3.86
N SER A 201 -14.90 -8.19 3.69
CA SER A 201 -14.45 -6.81 3.90
C SER A 201 -13.90 -6.59 5.32
N LEU A 202 -14.48 -7.23 6.33
CA LEU A 202 -14.00 -7.18 7.72
C LEU A 202 -12.68 -7.93 7.96
N GLN A 203 -12.30 -8.86 7.07
CA GLN A 203 -10.99 -9.53 7.13
C GLN A 203 -9.89 -8.72 6.43
N LEU A 204 -10.28 -7.78 5.57
CA LEU A 204 -9.31 -6.90 4.99
C LEU A 204 -8.71 -6.02 6.09
N PRO A 205 -7.39 -5.80 6.05
CA PRO A 205 -6.65 -5.09 7.07
C PRO A 205 -7.22 -3.67 7.23
N GLU A 206 -7.98 -3.46 8.30
CA GLU A 206 -8.34 -2.13 8.78
C GLU A 206 -7.12 -1.51 9.46
N VAL A 207 -6.94 -0.20 9.28
CA VAL A 207 -5.99 0.54 10.11
C VAL A 207 -6.59 0.58 11.51
N GLU A 208 -5.92 -0.09 12.46
CA GLU A 208 -6.32 -0.02 13.85
C GLU A 208 -6.13 1.42 14.35
N LEU A 209 -7.20 2.01 14.89
CA LEU A 209 -7.20 3.40 15.37
C LEU A 209 -6.58 3.52 16.77
N ARG A 210 -5.30 3.15 16.90
CA ARG A 210 -4.58 3.17 18.19
C ARG A 210 -4.10 4.58 18.54
N SER A 211 -4.09 4.89 19.83
CA SER A 211 -3.52 6.13 20.37
C SER A 211 -2.95 5.86 21.75
N ASP A 212 -1.73 6.32 22.02
CA ASP A 212 -1.12 6.22 23.35
C ASP A 212 -1.70 7.27 24.32
N VAL A 213 -2.36 8.29 23.79
CA VAL A 213 -2.91 9.43 24.56
C VAL A 213 -4.44 9.56 24.45
N GLY A 214 -5.11 8.59 23.81
CA GLY A 214 -6.57 8.55 23.69
C GLY A 214 -7.16 9.53 22.65
N CYS A 215 -6.39 9.94 21.65
CA CYS A 215 -6.90 10.69 20.50
C CYS A 215 -7.87 9.83 19.69
N ASN A 216 -8.99 10.41 19.25
CA ASN A 216 -10.00 9.71 18.45
C ASN A 216 -9.83 10.01 16.95
N TYR A 217 -9.33 9.01 16.21
CA TYR A 217 -9.09 9.10 14.77
C TYR A 217 -10.28 8.73 13.89
N THR A 218 -11.45 8.44 14.47
CA THR A 218 -12.64 8.01 13.70
C THR A 218 -13.08 9.06 12.67
N LYS A 219 -13.01 10.35 13.04
CA LYS A 219 -13.34 11.45 12.13
C LYS A 219 -12.33 11.55 10.99
N LEU A 220 -11.03 11.43 11.27
CA LEU A 220 -9.98 11.42 10.26
C LEU A 220 -10.15 10.25 9.29
N LYS A 221 -10.35 9.03 9.81
CA LYS A 221 -10.63 7.83 9.00
C LYS A 221 -11.80 8.04 8.05
N ARG A 222 -12.92 8.57 8.56
CA ARG A 222 -14.13 8.84 7.78
C ARG A 222 -13.86 9.84 6.65
N LEU A 223 -13.28 10.99 6.96
CA LEU A 223 -12.98 12.04 5.96
C LEU A 223 -12.06 11.52 4.85
N LEU A 224 -11.00 10.80 5.21
CA LEU A 224 -10.10 10.18 4.25
C LEU A 224 -10.81 9.13 3.38
N SER A 225 -11.69 8.31 3.96
CA SER A 225 -12.45 7.30 3.22
C SER A 225 -13.47 7.87 2.24
N GLU A 226 -13.98 9.07 2.52
CA GLU A 226 -14.93 9.80 1.68
C GLU A 226 -14.22 10.67 0.63
N GLY A 227 -12.89 10.78 0.66
CA GLY A 227 -12.13 11.63 -0.24
C GLY A 227 -12.21 13.13 0.09
N GLU A 228 -12.62 13.48 1.30
CA GLU A 228 -12.70 14.85 1.80
C GLU A 228 -11.30 15.32 2.27
N TRP A 229 -10.38 15.46 1.31
CA TRP A 229 -8.94 15.64 1.55
C TRP A 229 -8.59 16.90 2.33
N LYS A 230 -9.33 17.99 2.09
CA LYS A 230 -9.08 19.26 2.77
C LYS A 230 -9.44 19.16 4.24
N GLU A 231 -10.64 18.69 4.53
CA GLU A 231 -11.18 18.44 5.87
C GLU A 231 -10.31 17.43 6.63
N ALA A 232 -9.82 16.39 5.94
CA ALA A 232 -8.88 15.43 6.50
C ALA A 232 -7.54 16.07 6.89
N ASP A 233 -7.03 17.02 6.10
CA ASP A 233 -5.81 17.76 6.40
C ASP A 233 -5.99 18.65 7.65
N GLU A 234 -7.13 19.36 7.75
CA GLU A 234 -7.45 20.14 8.95
C GLU A 234 -7.60 19.26 10.19
N GLU A 235 -8.29 18.12 10.04
CA GLU A 235 -8.49 17.17 11.13
C GLU A 235 -7.16 16.53 11.57
N THR A 236 -6.23 16.32 10.65
CA THR A 236 -4.88 15.81 10.94
C THR A 236 -4.12 16.80 11.81
N ALA A 237 -4.10 18.09 11.42
CA ALA A 237 -3.46 19.14 12.22
C ALA A 237 -4.09 19.24 13.62
N ARG A 238 -5.43 19.18 13.71
CA ARG A 238 -6.15 19.16 14.98
C ARG A 238 -5.77 17.97 15.87
N CYS A 239 -5.69 16.76 15.28
CA CYS A 239 -5.32 15.56 16.01
C CYS A 239 -3.88 15.65 16.52
N MET A 240 -2.94 16.12 15.71
CA MET A 240 -1.54 16.25 16.13
C MET A 240 -1.37 17.26 17.28
N LEU A 241 -2.06 18.40 17.23
CA LEU A 241 -2.08 19.34 18.36
C LEU A 241 -2.65 18.71 19.63
N GLN A 242 -3.75 17.96 19.50
CA GLN A 242 -4.34 17.24 20.64
C GLN A 242 -3.39 16.21 21.23
N VAL A 243 -2.68 15.45 20.38
CA VAL A 243 -1.73 14.42 20.81
C VAL A 243 -0.52 15.03 21.53
N ALA A 244 -0.01 16.15 21.03
CA ALA A 244 1.05 16.91 21.68
C ALA A 244 0.60 17.66 22.95
N GLY A 245 -0.70 17.64 23.27
CA GLY A 245 -1.25 18.41 24.40
C GLY A 245 -1.24 19.93 24.18
N GLN A 246 -1.08 20.38 22.94
CA GLN A 246 -0.89 21.78 22.59
C GLN A 246 -2.23 22.50 22.39
N LYS A 247 -2.39 23.64 23.10
CA LYS A 247 -3.59 24.51 23.01
C LYS A 247 -3.35 25.78 22.19
N GLU A 248 -2.09 26.14 21.97
CA GLU A 248 -1.68 27.39 21.32
C GLU A 248 -1.64 27.30 19.79
N GLY A 249 -1.99 26.13 19.22
CA GLY A 249 -2.17 25.95 17.78
C GLY A 249 -0.88 25.68 16.99
N LEU A 250 0.27 25.56 17.67
CA LEU A 250 1.56 25.29 17.05
C LEU A 250 2.25 24.08 17.70
N LEU A 251 2.88 23.25 16.87
CA LEU A 251 3.77 22.17 17.31
C LEU A 251 5.20 22.70 17.34
N THR A 252 5.87 22.51 18.47
CA THR A 252 7.28 22.85 18.65
C THR A 252 8.19 21.68 18.30
N GLU A 253 9.50 21.93 18.24
CA GLU A 253 10.49 20.85 18.10
C GLU A 253 10.40 19.81 19.23
N GLU A 254 10.23 20.28 20.46
CA GLU A 254 10.15 19.47 21.67
C GLU A 254 8.90 18.58 21.68
N ASP A 255 7.78 19.11 21.16
CA ASP A 255 6.57 18.33 20.95
C ASP A 255 6.81 17.17 19.99
N MET A 256 7.55 17.43 18.90
CA MET A 256 7.84 16.38 17.93
C MET A 256 8.81 15.32 18.45
N ASP A 257 9.75 15.68 19.32
CA ASP A 257 10.70 14.72 19.91
C ASP A 257 10.01 13.69 20.80
N THR A 258 8.92 14.08 21.44
CA THR A 258 8.16 13.24 22.36
C THR A 258 6.87 12.69 21.75
N PHE A 259 6.49 13.12 20.54
CA PHE A 259 5.25 12.72 19.89
C PHE A 259 5.10 11.18 19.82
N PRO A 260 4.02 10.59 20.35
CA PRO A 260 3.89 9.14 20.41
C PRO A 260 3.91 8.46 19.03
N CYS A 261 4.73 7.41 18.90
CA CYS A 261 4.86 6.69 17.62
C CYS A 261 3.58 5.95 17.23
N THR A 262 2.77 5.50 18.19
CA THR A 262 1.48 4.86 17.93
C THR A 262 0.53 5.82 17.21
N ASP A 263 0.43 7.05 17.70
CA ASP A 263 -0.41 8.11 17.15
C ASP A 263 0.09 8.54 15.76
N LEU A 264 1.40 8.78 15.61
CA LEU A 264 1.99 9.16 14.33
C LEU A 264 1.79 8.07 13.27
N ARG A 265 1.98 6.80 13.64
CA ARG A 265 1.73 5.64 12.78
C ARG A 265 0.27 5.54 12.37
N THR A 266 -0.66 5.77 13.29
CA THR A 266 -2.09 5.67 13.00
C THR A 266 -2.52 6.74 11.99
N ILE A 267 -2.07 7.99 12.19
CA ILE A 267 -2.33 9.09 11.25
C ILE A 267 -1.75 8.75 9.88
N ASP A 268 -0.48 8.36 9.84
CA ASP A 268 0.22 8.06 8.60
C ASP A 268 -0.43 6.90 7.84
N GLN A 269 -0.70 5.77 8.50
CA GLN A 269 -1.37 4.62 7.89
C GLN A 269 -2.74 4.95 7.30
N LEU A 270 -3.51 5.84 7.95
CA LEU A 270 -4.79 6.30 7.39
C LEU A 270 -4.56 7.07 6.07
N TRP A 271 -3.67 8.06 6.08
CA TRP A 271 -3.35 8.84 4.87
C TRP A 271 -2.85 7.96 3.74
N VAL A 272 -1.92 7.07 4.05
CA VAL A 272 -1.29 6.21 3.06
C VAL A 272 -2.28 5.19 2.51
N LYS A 273 -3.15 4.60 3.35
CA LYS A 273 -4.20 3.67 2.90
C LYS A 273 -5.18 4.34 1.94
N TYR A 274 -5.81 5.44 2.37
CA TYR A 274 -6.91 6.03 1.60
C TYR A 274 -6.43 6.78 0.36
N SER A 275 -5.15 7.20 0.32
CA SER A 275 -4.55 7.82 -0.86
C SER A 275 -3.90 6.83 -1.85
N GLY A 276 -4.01 5.52 -1.62
CA GLY A 276 -3.35 4.52 -2.47
C GLY A 276 -1.82 4.60 -2.43
N GLY A 277 -1.26 5.04 -1.30
CA GLY A 277 0.18 5.17 -1.09
C GLY A 277 0.78 6.51 -1.53
N LYS A 278 -0.05 7.47 -1.94
CA LYS A 278 0.39 8.74 -2.53
C LYS A 278 0.69 9.83 -1.51
N PHE A 279 -0.05 9.87 -0.40
CA PHE A 279 0.03 10.85 0.67
C PHE A 279 0.42 10.19 2.00
N GLY A 280 0.95 10.98 2.94
CA GLY A 280 1.44 10.49 4.22
C GLY A 280 2.77 11.14 4.61
N PHE A 281 3.05 11.16 5.92
CA PHE A 281 4.30 11.68 6.47
C PHE A 281 5.49 10.78 6.13
N SER A 282 5.30 9.46 6.03
CA SER A 282 6.32 8.52 5.56
C SER A 282 6.73 8.80 4.11
N VAL A 283 5.76 9.10 3.25
CA VAL A 283 5.99 9.49 1.85
C VAL A 283 6.76 10.80 1.78
N GLN A 284 6.33 11.82 2.53
CA GLN A 284 7.03 13.10 2.62
C GLN A 284 8.45 12.96 3.14
N LYS A 285 8.64 12.22 4.24
CA LYS A 285 9.95 11.93 4.82
C LYS A 285 10.89 11.30 3.77
N LYS A 286 10.41 10.30 3.02
CA LYS A 286 11.22 9.64 1.99
C LYS A 286 11.67 10.64 0.91
N ILE A 287 10.78 11.51 0.45
CA ILE A 287 11.11 12.56 -0.52
C ILE A 287 12.14 13.53 0.08
N TYR A 288 11.89 14.02 1.28
CA TYR A 288 12.77 14.95 1.98
C TYR A 288 14.18 14.39 2.19
N LYS A 289 14.30 13.13 2.61
CA LYS A 289 15.59 12.43 2.77
C LYS A 289 16.35 12.26 1.47
N ASN A 290 15.66 11.93 0.37
CA ASN A 290 16.29 11.79 -0.95
C ASN A 290 16.89 13.11 -1.46
N LEU A 291 16.38 14.25 -0.98
CA LEU A 291 16.89 15.58 -1.29
C LEU A 291 18.03 16.03 -0.34
N GLY A 292 18.51 15.15 0.54
CA GLY A 292 19.55 15.45 1.52
C GLY A 292 19.03 16.03 2.83
N GLY A 293 17.71 15.99 3.07
CA GLY A 293 17.10 16.58 4.25
C GLY A 293 17.56 15.99 5.57
N THR A 294 17.99 16.88 6.47
CA THR A 294 18.37 16.56 7.85
C THR A 294 17.32 17.09 8.82
N ARG A 295 17.57 16.95 10.12
CA ARG A 295 16.65 17.51 11.10
C ARG A 295 16.68 19.05 11.07
N GLU A 296 17.86 19.59 10.80
CA GLU A 296 18.17 21.01 10.77
C GLU A 296 17.58 21.69 9.53
N PHE A 297 17.26 22.98 9.67
CA PHE A 297 16.77 23.76 8.55
C PHE A 297 17.89 24.09 7.55
N GLU A 298 17.78 23.55 6.34
CA GLU A 298 18.58 23.96 5.18
C GLU A 298 17.68 24.49 4.07
N GLN A 299 17.78 25.79 3.76
CA GLN A 299 16.88 26.47 2.84
C GLN A 299 16.80 25.80 1.45
N SER A 300 17.95 25.40 0.88
CA SER A 300 18.03 24.71 -0.42
C SER A 300 17.22 23.43 -0.46
N VAL A 301 17.34 22.60 0.58
CA VAL A 301 16.62 21.33 0.71
C VAL A 301 15.13 21.59 0.88
N TYR A 302 14.74 22.54 1.72
CA TYR A 302 13.32 22.87 1.93
C TYR A 302 12.66 23.39 0.65
N GLU A 303 13.33 24.28 -0.10
CA GLU A 303 12.80 24.76 -1.38
C GLU A 303 12.69 23.63 -2.40
N ALA A 304 13.69 22.75 -2.48
CA ALA A 304 13.63 21.56 -3.34
C ALA A 304 12.48 20.63 -2.95
N PHE A 305 12.31 20.37 -1.65
CA PHE A 305 11.22 19.57 -1.12
C PHE A 305 9.87 20.16 -1.47
N GLY A 306 9.68 21.46 -1.23
CA GLY A 306 8.44 22.16 -1.58
C GLY A 306 8.12 22.08 -3.06
N ASN A 307 9.11 22.13 -3.96
CA ASN A 307 8.86 21.94 -5.38
C ASN A 307 8.42 20.49 -5.70
N GLU A 308 9.05 19.50 -5.05
CA GLU A 308 8.82 18.07 -5.29
C GLU A 308 7.46 17.60 -4.77
N VAL A 309 7.01 18.12 -3.62
CA VAL A 309 5.68 17.82 -3.07
C VAL A 309 4.61 18.81 -3.52
N GLY A 310 4.94 19.78 -4.38
CA GLY A 310 3.98 20.71 -4.96
C GLY A 310 3.50 21.86 -4.05
N TRP A 311 4.20 22.11 -2.95
CA TRP A 311 3.94 23.25 -2.05
C TRP A 311 4.61 24.55 -2.49
N ARG A 312 5.52 24.46 -3.46
CA ARG A 312 6.23 25.59 -4.03
C ARG A 312 6.19 25.52 -5.55
N GLN A 313 5.75 26.59 -6.19
CA GLN A 313 5.64 26.66 -7.65
C GLN A 313 6.23 27.97 -8.15
N ARG A 314 7.03 27.91 -9.23
CA ARG A 314 7.65 29.09 -9.86
C ARG A 314 8.39 30.00 -8.86
N GLY A 315 9.06 29.40 -7.89
CA GLY A 315 9.82 30.16 -6.88
C GLY A 315 9.02 30.60 -5.65
N LYS A 316 7.70 30.35 -5.60
CA LYS A 316 6.80 30.87 -4.57
C LYS A 316 6.14 29.75 -3.77
N TRP A 317 6.18 29.87 -2.44
CA TRP A 317 5.44 29.00 -1.54
C TRP A 317 3.95 29.30 -1.65
N LEU A 318 3.14 28.24 -1.69
CA LEU A 318 1.70 28.33 -1.79
C LEU A 318 1.07 28.49 -0.40
N PHE A 319 0.01 29.27 -0.33
CA PHE A 319 -0.86 29.33 0.83
C PHE A 319 -1.88 28.19 0.82
N ASP A 320 -2.51 27.90 1.96
CA ASP A 320 -3.53 26.84 2.09
C ASP A 320 -4.65 26.92 1.03
N PHE A 321 -5.12 28.13 0.72
CA PHE A 321 -6.16 28.33 -0.28
C PHE A 321 -5.70 28.09 -1.73
N GLU A 322 -4.39 27.96 -1.96
CA GLU A 322 -3.77 27.66 -3.25
C GLU A 322 -3.38 26.17 -3.38
N ILE A 323 -3.46 25.39 -2.31
CA ILE A 323 -3.17 23.96 -2.31
C ILE A 323 -4.30 23.16 -2.95
N THR A 324 -3.92 22.14 -3.72
CA THR A 324 -4.86 21.24 -4.38
C THR A 324 -5.14 20.04 -3.49
N PHE A 325 -6.33 20.00 -2.88
CA PHE A 325 -6.78 18.89 -2.03
C PHE A 325 -7.49 17.82 -2.87
N SER A 326 -6.75 17.11 -3.72
CA SER A 326 -7.28 16.03 -4.56
C SER A 326 -6.23 14.95 -4.82
N LEU A 327 -6.69 13.70 -5.02
CA LEU A 327 -5.84 12.62 -5.53
C LEU A 327 -5.36 12.84 -6.96
N ASP A 328 -5.97 13.73 -7.74
CA ASP A 328 -5.60 13.98 -9.14
C ASP A 328 -4.31 14.81 -9.29
N THR A 329 -3.77 15.35 -8.19
CA THR A 329 -2.50 16.09 -8.19
C THR A 329 -1.33 15.24 -8.68
N ASP A 330 -0.38 15.79 -9.45
CA ASP A 330 0.77 15.01 -9.91
C ASP A 330 1.81 14.73 -8.80
N TYR A 331 1.68 15.38 -7.65
CA TYR A 331 2.68 15.37 -6.58
C TYR A 331 2.45 14.23 -5.57
N ALA A 332 3.49 13.42 -5.33
CA ALA A 332 3.54 12.50 -4.19
C ALA A 332 3.90 13.27 -2.91
N GLY A 333 3.37 12.85 -1.76
CA GLY A 333 3.59 13.53 -0.49
C GLY A 333 2.93 14.92 -0.38
N HIS A 334 2.04 15.28 -1.31
CA HIS A 334 1.38 16.59 -1.31
C HIS A 334 0.58 16.87 -0.03
N LEU A 335 0.02 15.82 0.59
CA LEU A 335 -0.70 15.88 1.85
C LEU A 335 -0.09 14.87 2.84
N PRO A 336 -0.17 15.11 4.15
CA PRO A 336 -0.79 16.27 4.82
C PRO A 336 0.07 17.55 4.71
N PHE A 337 -0.55 18.72 4.48
CA PHE A 337 0.12 20.01 4.25
C PHE A 337 0.25 20.84 5.52
N ARG A 338 -0.86 21.01 6.23
CA ARG A 338 -1.02 21.98 7.34
C ARG A 338 -0.09 21.80 8.53
N VAL A 339 0.36 20.58 8.79
CA VAL A 339 1.23 20.25 9.94
C VAL A 339 2.63 20.84 9.77
N CYS A 340 3.12 20.86 8.54
CA CYS A 340 4.50 21.25 8.23
C CYS A 340 4.73 22.77 8.20
N LEU A 341 3.65 23.56 8.15
CA LEU A 341 3.69 25.02 7.97
C LEU A 341 3.51 25.85 9.24
N GLY A 342 3.27 25.21 10.39
CA GLY A 342 2.97 25.91 11.64
C GLY A 342 1.73 26.80 11.49
N HIS A 343 0.54 26.27 11.80
CA HIS A 343 -0.68 27.08 11.77
C HIS A 343 -0.55 28.35 12.62
N LEU A 344 -0.53 29.53 11.99
CA LEU A 344 -1.02 30.72 12.70
C LEU A 344 -2.54 30.55 12.90
N PRO A 345 -3.08 30.95 14.07
CA PRO A 345 -4.52 30.99 14.26
C PRO A 345 -5.13 31.86 13.16
N TRP A 346 -6.16 31.33 12.51
CA TRP A 346 -7.03 31.93 11.48
C TRP A 346 -7.50 33.38 11.75
N ALA A 347 -7.22 33.95 12.91
CA ALA A 347 -7.64 35.27 13.39
C ALA A 347 -6.61 36.41 13.19
N VAL A 348 -5.46 36.18 12.57
CA VAL A 348 -4.44 37.22 12.32
C VAL A 348 -3.95 36.98 10.87
N ILE A 349 -4.39 37.67 9.80
CA ILE A 349 -4.37 39.11 9.53
C ILE A 349 -5.07 39.33 8.15
N PRO A 350 -5.98 40.32 7.97
CA PRO A 350 -6.17 40.94 6.65
C PRO A 350 -5.36 42.24 6.44
N ASN A 351 -4.81 42.88 7.48
CA ASN A 351 -4.08 44.15 7.37
C ASN A 351 -3.02 44.37 8.47
N SER A 352 -1.85 43.73 8.40
CA SER A 352 -0.72 44.04 9.31
C SER A 352 0.57 44.20 8.48
N PRO A 353 1.18 45.40 8.48
CA PRO A 353 2.36 45.72 7.69
C PRO A 353 3.64 45.40 8.47
N ILE A 354 3.84 44.14 8.87
CA ILE A 354 5.08 43.71 9.54
C ILE A 354 5.86 42.80 8.59
N PHE A 355 6.60 43.45 7.69
CA PHE A 355 7.72 42.87 6.97
C PHE A 355 8.81 42.50 7.99
N GLY A 356 9.01 41.20 8.24
CA GLY A 356 10.09 40.72 9.10
C GLY A 356 9.93 39.34 9.75
N PHE A 357 8.98 38.50 9.30
CA PHE A 357 8.87 37.13 9.82
C PHE A 357 9.98 36.24 9.26
N SER A 358 10.76 35.63 10.16
CA SER A 358 11.81 34.67 9.78
C SER A 358 11.18 33.41 9.20
N TRP A 359 11.50 33.09 7.95
CA TRP A 359 11.08 31.87 7.26
C TRP A 359 11.45 30.58 8.02
N SER A 360 12.43 30.64 8.93
CA SER A 360 12.81 29.54 9.81
C SER A 360 11.69 29.10 10.78
N LEU A 361 10.76 30.00 11.12
CA LEU A 361 9.62 29.69 12.01
C LEU A 361 8.45 29.05 11.27
N TRP A 362 8.34 29.26 9.95
CA TRP A 362 7.26 28.73 9.11
C TRP A 362 7.47 27.27 8.71
N PHE A 363 8.73 26.82 8.59
CA PHE A 363 9.06 25.48 8.09
C PHE A 363 9.80 24.62 9.12
N GLY A 364 10.03 25.15 10.33
CA GLY A 364 10.82 24.48 11.37
C GLY A 364 10.23 23.16 11.87
N ALA A 365 8.97 22.84 11.56
CA ALA A 365 8.33 21.61 12.00
C ALA A 365 8.63 20.38 11.12
N CYS A 366 8.94 20.54 9.83
CA CYS A 366 9.11 19.40 8.93
C CYS A 366 10.33 18.54 9.26
N GLY A 367 11.50 19.15 9.51
CA GLY A 367 12.73 18.44 9.87
C GLY A 367 12.57 17.59 11.14
N PRO A 368 12.10 18.16 12.26
CA PRO A 368 11.75 17.44 13.47
C PRO A 368 10.68 16.37 13.26
N LEU A 369 9.62 16.67 12.51
CA LEU A 369 8.58 15.71 12.17
C LEU A 369 9.15 14.50 11.43
N PHE A 370 9.89 14.73 10.35
CA PHE A 370 10.49 13.66 9.55
C PHE A 370 11.57 12.89 10.32
N SER A 371 12.30 13.57 11.20
CA SER A 371 13.19 12.91 12.17
C SER A 371 12.39 12.01 13.11
N ARG A 372 11.23 12.43 13.59
CA ARG A 372 10.36 11.61 14.44
C ARG A 372 9.79 10.41 13.69
N VAL A 373 9.27 10.62 12.46
CA VAL A 373 8.79 9.56 11.56
C VAL A 373 9.86 8.48 11.39
N GLU A 374 11.12 8.89 11.15
CA GLU A 374 12.27 7.97 11.05
C GLU A 374 12.50 7.19 12.36
N THR A 375 12.54 7.85 13.52
CA THR A 375 12.73 7.16 14.80
C THR A 375 11.58 6.23 15.16
N CYS A 376 10.37 6.51 14.67
CA CYS A 376 9.19 5.66 14.81
C CYS A 376 9.16 4.48 13.81
N ARG A 377 10.15 4.39 12.93
CA ARG A 377 10.32 3.33 11.91
C ARG A 377 9.12 3.24 10.95
N LEU A 378 8.64 4.41 10.56
CA LEU A 378 7.78 4.66 9.39
C LEU A 378 8.67 5.02 8.18
#